data_AF-A0A7J8VC85-F1
#
_entry.id   AF-A0A7J8VC85-F1
#
_cell.length_a   1.000
_cell.length_b   1.000
_cell.length_c   1.000
_cell.angle_alpha   90.00
_cell.angle_beta   90.00
_cell.angle_gamma   90.00
#
_symmetry.space_group_name_H-M   'P 1'
#
loop_
_entity.id
_entity.type
_entity.pdbx_description
1 polymer ?
#
loop_
_entity_poly.entity_id
_entity_poly.type
_entity_poly.pdbx_seq_one_letter_code
_entity_poly.pdbx_strand_id
1 'polypeptide(L)' 'MLKRQLSNLQTYLGGIKYMTRLPNIVIIVDQQEEYTTLRQFITLGISTICLIDTNSDPNLVDISI' A
#
# COMPACT_ATOMS: atom_id res chain seq x y z
N MET A 1 -17.36 8.05 -23.51
CA MET A 1 -17.59 7.45 -22.18
C MET A 1 -16.57 6.35 -21.85
N LEU A 2 -16.44 5.31 -22.69
CA LEU A 2 -15.46 4.21 -22.52
C LEU A 2 -14.01 4.69 -22.30
N LYS A 3 -13.54 5.68 -23.07
CA LYS A 3 -12.19 6.25 -22.90
C LYS A 3 -11.97 6.88 -21.51
N ARG A 4 -13.00 7.50 -20.93
CA ARG A 4 -12.92 8.11 -19.59
C ARG A 4 -12.86 7.03 -18.50
N GLN A 5 -13.68 5.99 -18.62
CA GLN A 5 -13.64 4.86 -17.68
C GLN A 5 -12.30 4.13 -17.75
N LEU A 6 -11.76 3.91 -18.96
CA LEU A 6 -10.45 3.31 -19.15
C LEU A 6 -9.34 4.18 -18.52
N SER A 7 -9.39 5.50 -18.71
CA SER A 7 -8.42 6.41 -18.10
C SER A 7 -8.48 6.36 -16.57
N ASN A 8 -9.68 6.37 -15.99
CA ASN A 8 -9.83 6.29 -14.53
C ASN A 8 -9.26 4.97 -14.00
N LEU A 9 -9.58 3.83 -14.64
CA LEU A 9 -9.03 2.53 -14.24
C LEU A 9 -7.50 2.49 -14.35
N GLN A 10 -6.92 3.11 -15.38
CA GLN A 10 -5.47 3.21 -15.51
C GLN A 10 -4.84 4.08 -14.41
N THR A 11 -5.49 5.18 -14.03
CA THR A 11 -5.02 6.04 -12.93
C THR A 11 -4.99 5.30 -11.59
N TYR A 12 -6.03 4.54 -11.25
CA TYR A 12 -6.13 3.90 -9.93
C TYR A 12 -5.51 2.50 -9.86
N LEU A 13 -5.64 1.69 -10.92
CA LEU A 13 -5.22 0.28 -10.94
C LEU A 13 -4.01 0.01 -11.82
N GLY A 14 -3.49 1.03 -12.50
CA GLY A 14 -2.34 0.88 -13.40
C GLY A 14 -1.09 0.34 -12.72
N GLY A 15 -0.85 0.72 -11.46
CA GLY A 15 0.31 0.29 -10.67
C GLY A 15 0.33 -1.20 -10.35
N ILE A 16 -0.84 -1.84 -10.25
CA ILE A 16 -0.97 -3.27 -9.95
C ILE A 16 -1.33 -4.11 -11.19
N LYS A 17 -1.46 -3.49 -12.36
CA LYS A 17 -1.96 -4.13 -13.60
C LYS A 17 -1.18 -5.40 -13.98
N TYR A 18 0.12 -5.43 -13.69
CA TYR A 18 1.01 -6.54 -14.06
C TYR A 18 1.33 -7.48 -12.88
N MET A 19 0.72 -7.26 -11.70
CA MET A 19 0.91 -8.15 -10.57
C MET A 19 0.19 -9.48 -10.81
N THR A 20 0.97 -10.56 -10.91
CA THR A 20 0.44 -11.92 -11.11
C THR A 20 0.25 -12.68 -9.79
N ARG A 21 0.81 -12.16 -8.70
CA ARG A 21 0.79 -12.72 -7.34
C ARG A 21 0.81 -11.57 -6.33
N LEU A 22 0.47 -11.88 -5.08
CA LEU A 22 0.62 -10.93 -3.98
C LEU A 22 2.09 -10.56 -3.77
N PRO A 23 2.39 -9.31 -3.40
CA PRO A 23 3.75 -8.88 -3.11
C PRO A 23 4.24 -9.55 -1.83
N ASN A 24 5.55 -9.82 -1.76
CA ASN A 24 6.19 -10.30 -0.53
C ASN A 24 6.49 -9.17 0.45
N ILE A 25 6.68 -7.95 -0.06
CA ILE A 25 7.00 -6.76 0.72
C ILE A 25 6.20 -5.58 0.13
N VAL A 26 5.68 -4.72 0.99
CA VAL A 26 5.04 -3.46 0.61
C VAL A 26 5.79 -2.30 1.27
N ILE A 27 6.00 -1.24 0.50
CA ILE A 27 6.54 0.03 0.99
C ILE A 27 5.38 1.01 1.10
N ILE A 28 5.20 1.59 2.28
CA ILE A 28 4.11 2.49 2.61
C ILE A 28 4.71 3.86 2.93
N VAL A 29 4.04 4.89 2.43
CA VAL A 29 4.33 6.28 2.75
C VAL A 29 3.10 6.81 3.46
N ASP A 30 3.31 7.57 4.53
CA ASP A 30 2.25 8.11 5.39
C ASP A 30 1.38 7.02 6.05
N GLN A 31 1.79 6.64 7.25
CA GLN A 31 1.15 5.57 8.01
C GLN A 31 -0.31 5.88 8.41
N GLN A 32 -0.63 7.15 8.63
CA GLN A 32 -1.92 7.56 9.17
C GLN A 32 -3.03 7.43 8.13
N GLU A 33 -2.74 7.82 6.88
CA GLU A 33 -3.68 7.69 5.77
C GLU A 33 -3.94 6.20 5.43
N GLU A 34 -2.92 5.36 5.56
CA GLU A 34 -2.94 3.96 5.12
C GLU A 34 -3.14 2.93 6.25
N TYR A 35 -3.62 3.35 7.42
CA TYR A 35 -3.78 2.48 8.60
C TYR A 35 -4.61 1.20 8.34
N THR A 36 -5.69 1.33 7.56
CA THR A 36 -6.56 0.19 7.22
C THR A 36 -5.82 -0.79 6.31
N THR A 37 -5.05 -0.27 5.37
CA THR A 37 -4.25 -1.05 4.41
C THR A 37 -3.13 -1.80 5.13
N LEU A 38 -2.45 -1.15 6.09
CA LEU A 38 -1.47 -1.77 6.97
C LEU A 38 -2.03 -3.00 7.69
N ARG A 39 -3.21 -2.88 8.30
CA ARG A 39 -3.85 -4.02 8.98
C ARG A 39 -4.18 -5.16 8.03
N GLN A 40 -4.57 -4.87 6.79
CA GLN A 40 -4.82 -5.91 5.78
C GLN A 40 -3.53 -6.65 5.43
N PHE A 41 -2.42 -5.93 5.22
CA PHE A 41 -1.13 -6.56 4.90
C PHE A 41 -0.58 -7.39 6.06
N ILE A 42 -0.70 -6.92 7.29
CA ILE A 42 -0.34 -7.68 8.50
C ILE A 42 -1.16 -8.98 8.57
N THR A 43 -2.47 -8.90 8.31
CA THR A 43 -3.36 -10.08 8.31
C THR A 43 -2.99 -11.07 7.20
N LEU A 44 -2.55 -10.57 6.05
CA LEU A 44 -2.08 -11.38 4.92
C LEU A 44 -0.66 -11.92 5.12
N GLY A 45 0.04 -11.52 6.19
CA GLY A 45 1.43 -11.92 6.45
C GLY A 45 2.43 -11.32 5.48
N ILE A 46 2.11 -10.17 4.88
CA ILE A 46 2.99 -9.44 3.95
C ILE A 46 3.85 -8.48 4.75
N SER A 47 5.17 -8.53 4.55
CA SER A 47 6.09 -7.64 5.27
C SER A 47 5.94 -6.19 4.83
N THR A 48 6.00 -5.27 5.79
CA THR A 48 5.73 -3.84 5.60
C THR A 48 6.96 -3.00 5.96
N ILE A 49 7.36 -2.15 5.02
CA ILE A 49 8.36 -1.10 5.23
C ILE A 49 7.59 0.22 5.18
N CYS A 50 7.74 1.09 6.18
CA CYS A 50 7.04 2.36 6.20
C CYS A 50 8.00 3.52 6.47
N LEU A 51 7.88 4.57 5.66
CA LEU A 51 8.44 5.88 6.00
C LEU A 51 7.54 6.51 7.05
N ILE A 52 8.09 6.74 8.25
CA ILE A 52 7.34 7.25 9.40
C ILE A 52 7.65 8.72 9.65
N ASP A 53 6.62 9.48 10.04
CA ASP A 53 6.78 10.86 10.52
C ASP A 53 6.58 10.90 12.05
N THR A 54 6.85 12.05 12.66
CA THR A 54 6.73 12.36 14.08
C THR A 54 5.38 11.99 14.73
N ASN A 55 4.32 11.80 13.94
CA ASN A 55 2.96 11.45 14.36
C ASN A 55 2.59 9.96 14.13
N SER A 56 3.55 9.12 13.74
CA SER A 56 3.34 7.70 13.40
C SER A 56 3.76 6.76 14.54
N ASP A 57 3.19 5.57 14.60
CA ASP A 57 3.54 4.51 15.56
C ASP A 57 4.45 3.46 14.88
N PRO A 58 5.77 3.44 15.19
CA PRO A 58 6.72 2.52 14.56
C PRO A 58 6.43 1.04 14.82
N ASN A 59 5.62 0.70 15.82
CA ASN A 59 5.36 -0.69 16.20
C ASN A 59 4.35 -1.40 15.29
N LEU A 60 3.68 -0.66 14.39
CA LEU A 60 2.69 -1.23 13.48
C LEU A 60 3.30 -1.75 12.17
N VAL A 61 4.60 -1.57 11.95
CA VAL A 61 5.30 -1.91 10.70
C VAL A 61 6.55 -2.73 11.02
N ASP A 62 6.98 -3.59 10.09
CA ASP A 62 8.14 -4.46 10.35
C ASP A 62 9.47 -3.68 10.29
N ILE A 63 9.54 -2.70 9.39
CA ILE A 63 10.70 -1.83 9.23
C ILE A 63 10.20 -0.39 9.10
N SER A 64 10.50 0.43 10.11
CA SER A 64 10.27 1.87 10.09
C SER A 64 11.53 2.61 9.64
N ILE A 65 11.39 3.52 8.66
CA ILE A 65 12.46 4.40 8.16
C ILE A 65 12.14 5.85 8.51
#